data_AF-A0AAV3YSZ0-F1
#
_entry.id   AF-A0AAV3YSZ0-F1
#
_cell.length_a   1.000
_cell.length_b   1.000
_cell.length_c   1.000
_cell.angle_alpha   90.00
_cell.angle_beta   90.00
_cell.angle_gamma   90.00
#
_symmetry.space_group_name_H-M   'P 1'
#
loop_
_entity.id
_entity.type
_entity.pdbx_description
1 polymer ?
#
loop_
_entity_poly.entity_id
_entity_poly.type
_entity_poly.pdbx_seq_one_letter_code
_entity_poly.pdbx_strand_id
1 'polypeptide(L)'
;MAALTNVNITIKFRDGTKESICHSAVSQTDVISYSNLLKSLSIVQEQCNQLLTKTVEEEKHKLVNLNSSNDRLKQHKASGEDDEDEHDDDDDDNEVVDKEPPEKKQKTLSS
;
A
#
# COMPACT_ATOMS: atom_id res chain seq x y z
N MET A 1 23.21 29.88 -17.11
CA MET A 1 22.58 29.12 -16.00
C MET A 1 22.43 27.70 -16.49
N ALA A 2 23.05 26.73 -15.81
CA ALA A 2 22.81 25.32 -16.11
C ALA A 2 21.37 24.98 -15.69
N ALA A 3 20.60 24.37 -16.59
CA ALA A 3 19.24 23.94 -16.29
C ALA A 3 19.31 22.66 -15.43
N LEU A 4 19.00 22.79 -14.15
CA LEU A 4 18.82 21.63 -13.26
C LEU A 4 17.59 20.86 -13.73
N THR A 5 17.82 19.72 -14.38
CA THR A 5 16.73 18.86 -14.85
C THR A 5 16.47 17.79 -13.80
N ASN A 6 15.34 17.91 -13.13
CA ASN A 6 14.92 16.99 -12.09
C ASN A 6 13.69 16.21 -12.53
N VAL A 7 13.65 14.93 -12.16
CA VAL A 7 12.42 14.15 -12.11
C VAL A 7 11.77 14.41 -10.76
N ASN A 8 10.51 14.83 -10.77
CA ASN A 8 9.75 15.12 -9.56
C ASN A 8 8.40 14.41 -9.59
N ILE A 9 8.06 13.73 -8.50
CA ILE A 9 6.71 13.22 -8.22
C ILE A 9 6.21 13.90 -6.95
N THR A 10 5.02 14.50 -7.02
CA THR A 10 4.33 15.06 -5.86
C THR A 10 3.07 14.25 -5.58
N ILE A 11 2.95 13.75 -4.36
CA ILE A 11 1.78 13.04 -3.86
C ILE A 11 1.01 14.00 -2.97
N LYS A 12 -0.31 14.10 -3.18
CA LYS A 12 -1.22 14.85 -2.32
C LYS A 12 -2.11 13.86 -1.56
N PHE A 13 -2.02 13.90 -0.25
CA PHE A 13 -2.82 13.05 0.63
C PHE A 13 -4.19 13.66 0.93
N ARG A 14 -5.09 12.86 1.52
CA ARG A 14 -6.48 13.25 1.80
C ARG A 14 -6.60 14.33 2.87
N ASP A 15 -5.67 14.36 3.81
CA ASP A 15 -5.53 15.42 4.82
C ASP A 15 -5.02 16.75 4.23
N GLY A 16 -4.72 16.78 2.93
CA GLY A 16 -4.23 17.94 2.21
C GLY A 16 -2.71 18.10 2.24
N THR A 17 -2.00 17.27 3.00
CA THR A 17 -0.53 17.26 3.01
C THR A 17 0.02 16.86 1.64
N LYS A 18 1.24 17.33 1.35
CA LYS A 18 1.93 17.04 0.10
C LYS A 18 3.34 16.57 0.41
N GLU A 19 3.73 15.48 -0.22
CA GLU A 19 5.11 15.02 -0.21
C GLU A 19 5.64 15.02 -1.63
N SER A 20 6.92 15.37 -1.78
CA SER A 20 7.58 15.45 -3.09
C SER A 20 8.86 14.65 -3.06
N ILE A 21 9.03 13.83 -4.08
CA ILE A 21 10.19 12.98 -4.30
C ILE A 21 10.88 13.51 -5.55
N CYS A 22 12.11 13.96 -5.38
CA CYS A 22 12.87 14.63 -6.42
C CYS A 22 14.24 13.97 -6.59
N HIS A 23 14.62 13.72 -7.84
CA HIS A 23 15.95 13.23 -8.18
C HIS A 23 16.48 13.92 -9.43
N SER A 24 17.78 14.26 -9.43
CA SER A 24 18.43 14.89 -10.58
C SER A 24 18.63 13.88 -11.71
N ALA A 25 18.19 14.24 -12.92
CA ALA A 25 18.47 13.48 -14.14
C ALA A 25 19.81 13.86 -14.77
N VAL A 26 20.54 14.80 -14.17
CA VAL A 26 21.80 15.34 -14.70
C VAL A 26 22.98 14.80 -13.88
N SER A 27 24.04 14.35 -14.57
CA SER A 27 25.33 13.98 -13.96
C SER A 27 26.28 15.19 -13.90
N GLN A 28 27.43 15.05 -13.24
CA GLN A 28 28.45 16.11 -13.06
C GLN A 28 28.86 16.88 -14.33
N THR A 29 28.62 16.31 -15.52
CA THR A 29 28.93 16.90 -16.83
C THR A 29 27.82 17.78 -17.40
N ASP A 30 26.74 18.06 -16.65
CA ASP A 30 25.57 18.84 -17.08
C ASP A 30 24.83 18.30 -18.33
N VAL A 31 25.11 17.05 -18.74
CA VAL A 31 24.45 16.39 -19.87
C VAL A 31 23.36 15.45 -19.38
N ILE A 32 22.14 15.66 -19.89
CA ILE A 32 21.05 14.69 -19.76
C ILE A 32 21.32 13.57 -20.76
N SER A 33 21.49 12.35 -20.25
CA SER A 33 21.51 11.15 -21.08
C SER A 33 20.28 10.32 -20.80
N TYR A 34 19.86 9.52 -21.78
CA TYR A 34 18.77 8.56 -21.59
C TYR A 34 19.03 7.63 -20.38
N SER A 35 20.28 7.16 -20.23
CA SER A 35 20.69 6.33 -19.09
C SER A 35 20.50 7.03 -17.75
N ASN A 36 20.90 8.31 -17.65
CA ASN A 36 20.73 9.08 -16.41
C ASN A 36 19.26 9.38 -16.11
N LEU A 37 18.45 9.68 -17.14
CA LEU A 37 17.01 9.88 -16.99
C LEU A 37 16.33 8.59 -16.53
N LEU A 38 16.65 7.45 -17.13
CA LEU A 38 16.13 6.15 -16.75
C LEU A 38 16.48 5.83 -15.29
N LYS A 39 17.74 6.01 -14.90
CA LYS A 39 18.18 5.84 -13.52
C LYS A 39 17.40 6.74 -12.56
N SER A 40 17.23 8.02 -12.92
CA SER A 40 16.47 8.98 -12.12
C SER A 40 15.00 8.58 -11.96
N LEU A 41 14.37 8.09 -13.03
CA LEU A 41 13.00 7.58 -13.00
C LEU A 41 12.88 6.35 -12.09
N SER A 42 13.82 5.40 -12.18
CA SER A 42 13.83 4.21 -11.33
C SER A 42 14.00 4.56 -9.84
N ILE A 43 14.88 5.51 -9.51
CA ILE A 43 15.08 5.95 -8.13
C ILE A 43 13.81 6.61 -7.59
N VAL A 44 13.21 7.52 -8.34
CA VAL A 44 11.98 8.21 -7.92
C VAL A 44 10.83 7.22 -7.77
N GLN A 45 10.71 6.23 -8.64
CA GLN A 45 9.74 5.15 -8.53
C GLN A 45 9.94 4.35 -7.24
N GLU A 46 11.17 3.91 -6.97
CA GLU A 46 11.47 3.11 -5.78
C GLU A 46 11.15 3.88 -4.49
N GLN A 47 11.59 5.14 -4.40
CA GLN A 47 11.31 6.01 -3.26
C GLN A 47 9.80 6.25 -3.09
N CYS A 48 9.07 6.41 -4.19
CA CYS A 48 7.61 6.55 -4.18
C CYS A 48 6.94 5.30 -3.59
N ASN A 49 7.36 4.12 -4.03
CA ASN A 49 6.83 2.85 -3.53
C ASN A 49 7.13 2.67 -2.04
N GLN A 50 8.34 3.01 -1.60
CA GLN A 50 8.73 2.95 -0.19
C GLN A 50 7.87 3.89 0.66
N LEU A 51 7.68 5.13 0.21
CA LEU A 51 6.84 6.11 0.90
C LEU A 51 5.40 5.60 1.04
N LEU A 52 4.77 5.19 -0.06
CA LEU A 52 3.38 4.73 -0.04
C LEU A 52 3.19 3.47 0.80
N THR A 53 4.14 2.54 0.75
CA THR A 53 4.11 1.33 1.60
C THR A 53 4.13 1.71 3.07
N LYS A 54 5.08 2.56 3.46
CA LYS A 54 5.18 3.05 4.84
C LYS A 54 3.91 3.76 5.29
N THR A 55 3.35 4.65 4.47
CA THR A 55 2.10 5.34 4.80
C THR A 55 0.95 4.35 5.03
N VAL A 56 0.81 3.34 4.18
CA VAL A 56 -0.24 2.31 4.34
C VAL A 56 -0.05 1.51 5.62
N GLU A 57 1.19 1.13 5.95
CA GLU A 57 1.50 0.41 7.19
C GLU A 57 1.19 1.24 8.43
N GLU A 58 1.58 2.52 8.44
CA GLU A 58 1.27 3.45 9.54
C GLU A 58 -0.24 3.62 9.73
N GLU A 59 -1.01 3.76 8.65
CA GLU A 59 -2.48 3.87 8.72
C GLU A 59 -3.13 2.58 9.24
N LYS A 60 -2.64 1.40 8.81
CA LYS A 60 -3.10 0.11 9.35
C LYS A 60 -2.84 0.00 10.85
N HIS A 61 -1.64 0.37 11.31
CA HIS A 61 -1.29 0.33 12.74
C HIS A 61 -2.15 1.28 13.58
N LYS A 62 -2.48 2.47 13.06
CA LYS A 62 -3.41 3.41 13.74
C LYS A 62 -4.80 2.79 13.91
N LEU A 63 -5.34 2.16 12.87
CA LEU A 63 -6.65 1.50 12.91
C LEU A 63 -6.70 0.36 13.93
N VAL A 64 -5.66 -0.49 13.98
CA VAL A 64 -5.58 -1.58 14.95
C VAL A 64 -5.56 -1.05 16.39
N ASN A 65 -4.79 -0.01 16.69
CA ASN A 65 -4.73 0.58 18.02
C ASN A 65 -6.06 1.22 18.47
N LEU A 66 -6.81 1.83 17.54
CA LEU A 66 -8.14 2.37 17.81
C LEU A 66 -9.15 1.25 18.14
N ASN A 67 -9.11 0.14 17.41
CA ASN A 67 -10.02 -1.00 17.64
C ASN A 67 -9.72 -1.69 18.98
N SER A 68 -8.44 -1.90 19.32
CA SER A 68 -8.03 -2.47 20.61
C SER A 68 -8.39 -1.59 21.82
N SER A 69 -8.50 -0.28 21.62
CA SER A 69 -8.89 0.67 22.68
C SER A 69 -10.40 0.66 22.94
N ASN A 70 -11.21 0.34 21.92
CA ASN A 70 -12.68 0.31 22.04
C ASN A 70 -13.20 -0.97 22.69
N ASP A 71 -12.49 -2.10 22.60
CA ASP A 71 -12.91 -3.36 23.25
C ASP A 71 -12.82 -3.29 24.79
N ARG A 72 -11.83 -2.56 25.32
CA ARG A 72 -11.67 -2.37 26.77
C ARG A 72 -12.77 -1.53 27.40
N LEU A 73 -13.46 -0.67 26.65
CA LEU A 73 -14.56 0.14 27.19
C LEU A 73 -15.88 -0.62 27.31
N LYS A 74 -16.06 -1.72 26.56
CA LYS A 74 -17.27 -2.56 26.66
C LYS A 74 -17.22 -3.57 27.81
N GLN A 75 -16.04 -3.91 28.32
CA GLN A 75 -15.89 -4.86 29.44
C GLN A 75 -16.28 -4.30 30.82
N HIS A 76 -16.50 -2.99 30.97
CA HIS A 76 -16.93 -2.39 32.24
C HIS A 76 -18.45 -2.14 32.35
N LYS A 77 -19.27 -2.72 31.46
CA LYS A 77 -20.73 -2.59 31.50
C LYS A 77 -21.47 -3.91 31.26
N ALA A 78 -20.94 -5.00 31.80
CA ALA A 78 -21.64 -6.28 31.86
C ALA A 78 -21.42 -6.90 33.25
N SER A 79 -22.14 -6.36 34.23
CA SER A 79 -22.35 -7.01 35.53
C SER A 79 -23.85 -6.93 35.77
N GLY A 80 -24.57 -7.97 35.39
CA GLY A 80 -26.01 -8.08 35.51
C GLY A 80 -26.53 -9.28 34.74
N GLU A 81 -26.62 -10.40 35.47
CA GLU A 81 -27.67 -11.46 35.40
C GLU A 81 -27.83 -12.15 34.03
N ASP A 82 -27.37 -13.40 33.87
CA ASP A 82 -28.02 -14.65 34.32
C ASP A 82 -29.38 -14.83 33.65
N ASP A 83 -29.40 -15.48 32.49
CA ASP A 83 -30.47 -16.37 32.07
C ASP A 83 -29.97 -17.26 30.91
N GLU A 84 -30.16 -18.56 31.11
CA GLU A 84 -29.91 -19.63 30.17
C GLU A 84 -30.85 -19.52 28.95
N ASP A 85 -30.39 -19.96 27.79
CA ASP A 85 -31.21 -20.81 26.91
C ASP A 85 -30.36 -21.35 25.75
N GLU A 86 -30.28 -22.67 25.74
CA GLU A 86 -29.78 -23.52 24.67
C GLU A 86 -30.64 -23.31 23.41
N HIS A 87 -30.04 -23.14 22.24
CA HIS A 87 -30.60 -23.77 21.05
C HIS A 87 -29.56 -24.06 19.96
N ASP A 88 -29.61 -25.33 19.62
CA ASP A 88 -28.90 -26.18 18.67
C ASP A 88 -29.02 -25.78 17.19
N ASP A 89 -28.15 -26.41 16.40
CA ASP A 89 -28.27 -26.74 14.97
C ASP A 89 -28.15 -25.60 13.93
N ASP A 90 -27.05 -25.58 13.16
CA ASP A 90 -26.90 -26.46 11.98
C ASP A 90 -25.62 -26.12 11.19
N ASP A 91 -24.89 -27.18 10.84
CA ASP A 91 -23.83 -27.22 9.84
C ASP A 91 -24.31 -26.69 8.48
N ASP A 92 -23.56 -25.78 7.84
CA ASP A 92 -23.49 -25.79 6.38
C ASP A 92 -22.06 -25.49 5.91
N ASP A 93 -21.38 -26.61 5.71
CA ASP A 93 -20.09 -26.79 5.09
C ASP A 93 -20.19 -26.36 3.61
N ASN A 94 -19.53 -25.26 3.24
CA ASN A 94 -19.33 -24.95 1.82
C ASN A 94 -17.92 -24.43 1.55
N GLU A 95 -16.98 -25.38 1.45
CA GLU A 95 -15.73 -25.23 0.73
C GLU A 95 -16.00 -24.77 -0.71
N VAL A 96 -15.81 -23.48 -1.00
CA VAL A 96 -15.73 -22.99 -2.38
C VAL A 96 -14.28 -22.87 -2.81
N VAL A 97 -13.78 -24.04 -3.23
CA VAL A 97 -12.70 -24.35 -4.18
C VAL A 97 -12.02 -23.14 -4.86
N ASP A 98 -10.71 -23.05 -4.61
CA ASP A 98 -9.68 -22.31 -5.35
C ASP A 98 -9.87 -22.37 -6.87
N LYS A 99 -9.89 -21.21 -7.53
CA LYS A 99 -9.65 -21.13 -8.98
C LYS A 99 -8.53 -20.13 -9.24
N GLU A 100 -7.34 -20.68 -9.50
CA GLU A 100 -6.22 -19.94 -10.07
C GLU A 100 -6.62 -19.25 -11.39
N PRO A 101 -6.08 -18.05 -11.68
CA PRO A 101 -6.29 -17.41 -12.97
C PRO A 101 -5.58 -18.18 -14.10
N PRO A 102 -6.17 -18.30 -15.29
CA PRO A 102 -5.56 -19.02 -16.41
C PRO A 102 -4.29 -18.31 -16.93
N GLU A 103 -3.22 -19.07 -17.06
CA GLU A 103 -1.97 -18.65 -17.72
C GLU A 103 -2.22 -18.29 -19.19
N LYS A 104 -1.91 -17.05 -19.58
CA LYS A 104 -1.86 -16.68 -20.99
C LYS A 104 -0.57 -17.23 -21.62
N LYS A 105 -0.74 -18.27 -22.44
CA LYS A 105 0.28 -18.87 -23.30
C LYS A 105 1.05 -17.79 -24.08
N GLN A 106 2.38 -17.85 -23.95
CA GLN A 106 3.32 -17.19 -24.85
C GLN A 106 3.06 -17.65 -26.29
N LYS A 107 3.01 -16.71 -27.24
CA LYS A 107 3.12 -17.03 -28.66
C LYS A 107 4.56 -16.79 -29.08
N THR A 108 5.29 -17.88 -29.26
CA THR A 108 6.59 -17.92 -29.93
C THR A 108 6.43 -17.75 -31.44
N LEU A 109 7.39 -17.03 -32.04
CA LEU A 109 8.00 -17.25 -33.36
C LEU A 109 7.06 -17.10 -34.61
N SER A 110 7.43 -16.56 -35.77
CA SER A 110 8.71 -16.32 -36.44
C SER A 110 8.48 -15.27 -37.54
N SER A 111 9.51 -14.53 -37.94
CA SER A 111 10.11 -14.58 -39.29
C SER A 111 11.30 -13.64 -39.39
#